data_AF-A0A1I2K5J2-F1
#
_entry.id   AF-A0A1I2K5J2-F1
#
_cell.length_a   1.000
_cell.length_b   1.000
_cell.length_c   1.000
_cell.angle_alpha   90.00
_cell.angle_beta   90.00
_cell.angle_gamma   90.00
#
_symmetry.space_group_name_H-M   'P 1'
#
loop_
_entity.id
_entity.type
_entity.pdbx_description
1 polymer ?
#
loop_
_entity_poly.entity_id
_entity_poly.type
_entity_poly.pdbx_seq_one_letter_code
_entity_poly.pdbx_strand_id
1 'polypeptide(L)'
;MIFNGGSERPTGTTRVGPARSRARLLAAVLVCVLAVLAMAGCTSGATDKGGDGGADGGPGADKDASPSASPSATADREQAVTAVPKDPATVVAGTTAAQLALGASRSLYQRSPAAVLVADGDQGSLTKATATAERLGVPLLVTPAAGGTAEAAKAAGDAVRAELDRLKVRTVVPVGTAKAWARKNAPDASGGDVAGIEPPTPLKDLVVLALDRPAGRAATATARATGARVVRTSSADPRADGDAVTALAKDDASRVLALGSDFGPADRLRARVDVAATGVQLPGGGQVVFPGRRMVALYGHPGSSALGSLGQQPLDEAIARAKRVAADYQPLSKEKVVPAFEIITTVSSSSAGGDGNYSNETSVDTLRPWVEAAHREGLYVVLDLQPGYTDFLTQAKRYASLLKLPNVGLALDPEWRLEPPQRPMSVIGSVGAAEVNRTAEWLADFTRKNHLPQKLLMLHQFRLDMISDRSAVHTDYDDIQVLIHADGFGTPGEKFETWNTLHRNAPADVRWGWKNFYRADSPTFTPRQTMEVSPTPVFVSYQ
;
A
#
# COMPACT_ATOMS: atom_id res chain seq x y z
N MET A 1 9.60 -1.71 38.73
CA MET A 1 9.12 -2.38 39.96
C MET A 1 8.00 -3.30 39.50
N ILE A 2 8.12 -4.62 39.45
CA ILE A 2 8.39 -5.62 40.51
C ILE A 2 7.45 -5.43 41.71
N PHE A 3 6.29 -6.06 41.64
CA PHE A 3 5.65 -6.64 42.81
C PHE A 3 5.83 -8.15 42.74
N ASN A 4 6.51 -8.72 43.73
CA ASN A 4 6.17 -10.07 44.16
C ASN A 4 6.40 -10.19 45.67
N GLY A 5 5.42 -10.83 46.32
CA GLY A 5 5.40 -11.09 47.76
C GLY A 5 6.58 -11.95 48.20
N GLY A 6 7.00 -11.73 49.45
CA GLY A 6 8.30 -12.13 49.97
C GLY A 6 8.47 -13.60 50.32
N SER A 7 9.75 -13.97 50.45
CA SER A 7 10.24 -14.88 51.49
C SER A 7 11.75 -14.67 51.68
N GLU A 8 12.23 -15.03 52.86
CA GLU A 8 13.43 -14.57 53.54
C GLU A 8 14.76 -15.04 52.92
N ARG A 9 15.83 -14.23 53.10
CA ARG A 9 17.23 -14.65 52.88
C ARG A 9 17.82 -15.25 54.15
N PRO A 10 18.90 -16.04 54.00
CA PRO A 10 20.11 -15.68 54.72
C PRO A 10 21.40 -15.64 53.88
N THR A 11 22.18 -14.63 54.27
CA THR A 11 23.62 -14.34 54.15
C THR A 11 24.61 -15.40 53.64
N GLY A 12 25.53 -14.97 52.77
CA GLY A 12 26.79 -15.65 52.48
C GLY A 12 27.75 -14.81 51.63
N THR A 13 28.76 -14.23 52.26
CA THR A 13 29.86 -13.42 51.70
C THR A 13 30.90 -14.26 50.94
N THR A 14 31.49 -13.77 49.85
CA THR A 14 32.97 -13.65 49.67
C THR A 14 33.42 -12.97 48.36
N ARG A 15 34.21 -11.89 48.57
CA ARG A 15 35.47 -11.44 47.94
C ARG A 15 35.69 -11.30 46.40
N VAL A 16 36.20 -10.11 46.11
CA VAL A 16 36.83 -9.56 44.89
C VAL A 16 38.31 -9.98 44.77
N GLY A 17 38.83 -10.09 43.53
CA GLY A 17 40.27 -10.02 43.20
C GLY A 17 40.55 -10.13 41.69
N PRO A 18 41.63 -9.53 41.14
CA PRO A 18 41.52 -8.69 39.94
C PRO A 18 42.34 -9.10 38.69
N ALA A 19 41.98 -8.46 37.56
CA ALA A 19 42.76 -7.97 36.42
C ALA A 19 43.95 -8.77 35.86
N ARG A 20 43.99 -8.92 34.52
CA ARG A 20 45.17 -8.55 33.70
C ARG A 20 44.87 -8.48 32.19
N SER A 21 45.35 -7.38 31.63
CA SER A 21 45.56 -7.02 30.23
C SER A 21 46.25 -8.07 29.36
N ARG A 22 46.02 -8.03 28.04
CA ARG A 22 47.07 -7.91 27.01
C ARG A 22 46.48 -7.66 25.62
N ALA A 23 46.96 -6.58 25.00
CA ALA A 23 46.87 -6.30 23.57
C ALA A 23 47.69 -7.32 22.76
N ARG A 24 47.34 -7.52 21.47
CA ARG A 24 48.21 -7.27 20.30
C ARG A 24 47.61 -7.81 18.98
N LEU A 25 47.72 -6.93 17.97
CA LEU A 25 48.08 -7.13 16.55
C LEU A 25 47.15 -7.84 15.54
N LEU A 26 46.72 -7.01 14.56
CA LEU A 26 46.97 -7.09 13.11
C LEU A 26 46.53 -8.34 12.32
N ALA A 27 45.61 -8.14 11.37
CA ALA A 27 45.85 -8.42 9.95
C ALA A 27 44.78 -7.73 9.07
N ALA A 28 45.24 -6.94 8.12
CA ALA A 28 44.46 -6.31 7.05
C ALA A 28 44.20 -7.31 5.92
N VAL A 29 43.03 -7.23 5.30
CA VAL A 29 42.81 -7.72 3.91
C VAL A 29 41.99 -6.67 3.17
N LEU A 30 42.68 -5.97 2.28
CA LEU A 30 42.16 -5.04 1.29
C LEU A 30 41.93 -5.83 0.00
N VAL A 31 40.71 -5.84 -0.55
CA VAL A 31 40.47 -6.27 -1.94
C VAL A 31 39.74 -5.15 -2.67
N CYS A 32 40.48 -4.47 -3.53
CA CYS A 32 39.97 -3.54 -4.53
C CYS A 32 39.51 -4.31 -5.76
N VAL A 33 38.29 -4.06 -6.23
CA VAL A 33 37.91 -4.30 -7.64
C VAL A 33 37.22 -3.06 -8.17
N LEU A 34 37.91 -2.39 -9.10
CA LEU A 34 37.49 -1.25 -9.90
C LEU A 34 36.92 -1.78 -11.22
N ALA A 35 35.71 -1.38 -11.59
CA ALA A 35 35.24 -1.42 -12.97
C ALA A 35 34.22 -0.29 -13.19
N VAL A 36 34.66 0.80 -13.84
CA VAL A 36 33.80 1.86 -14.37
C VAL A 36 34.01 1.87 -15.89
N LEU A 37 32.97 1.54 -16.65
CA LEU A 37 32.89 1.76 -18.08
C LEU A 37 32.37 3.19 -18.34
N ALA A 38 33.12 3.95 -19.12
CA ALA A 38 32.73 5.24 -19.67
C ALA A 38 32.35 5.06 -21.15
N MET A 39 31.13 5.45 -21.52
CA MET A 39 30.72 5.74 -22.90
C MET A 39 29.69 6.88 -22.84
N ALA A 40 30.10 8.09 -23.18
CA ALA A 40 29.21 9.18 -23.53
C ALA A 40 29.80 9.91 -24.75
N GLY A 41 29.04 9.90 -25.84
CA GLY A 41 29.40 10.48 -27.12
C GLY A 41 29.33 12.00 -27.11
N CYS A 42 30.22 12.61 -27.89
CA CYS A 42 30.21 14.03 -28.19
C CYS A 42 29.23 14.31 -29.34
N THR A 43 28.38 15.32 -29.15
CA THR A 43 27.59 15.98 -30.19
C THR A 43 28.15 17.39 -30.36
N SER A 44 28.41 17.80 -31.60
CA SER A 44 28.63 19.18 -32.07
C SER A 44 29.11 19.08 -33.53
N GLY A 45 28.68 19.86 -34.51
CA GLY A 45 27.84 21.04 -34.59
C GLY A 45 28.11 21.71 -35.95
N ALA A 46 27.07 22.33 -36.52
CA ALA A 46 27.07 23.52 -37.39
C ALA A 46 27.89 23.59 -38.71
N THR A 47 27.12 23.78 -39.80
CA THR A 47 27.25 24.77 -40.90
C THR A 47 28.52 24.87 -41.75
N ASP A 48 28.37 24.77 -43.07
CA ASP A 48 28.88 25.82 -43.97
C ASP A 48 28.09 25.93 -45.30
N LYS A 49 28.05 27.16 -45.82
CA LYS A 49 27.43 27.63 -47.07
C LYS A 49 28.45 27.68 -48.20
N GLY A 50 27.97 27.52 -49.44
CA GLY A 50 28.57 28.00 -50.69
C GLY A 50 27.89 27.29 -51.88
N GLY A 51 27.39 27.92 -52.94
CA GLY A 51 27.65 29.23 -53.53
C GLY A 51 28.11 29.02 -54.98
N ASP A 52 27.31 29.52 -55.93
CA ASP A 52 27.50 29.56 -57.40
C ASP A 52 27.45 28.24 -58.18
N GLY A 53 26.88 28.15 -59.39
CA GLY A 53 26.46 29.16 -60.36
C GLY A 53 26.90 28.68 -61.76
N GLY A 54 26.01 28.66 -62.76
CA GLY A 54 26.39 28.38 -64.15
C GLY A 54 25.30 27.72 -65.00
N ALA A 55 24.66 28.52 -65.84
CA ALA A 55 23.77 28.09 -66.91
C ALA A 55 24.56 27.77 -68.18
N ASP A 56 24.11 26.81 -68.99
CA ASP A 56 24.10 26.93 -70.45
C ASP A 56 23.18 25.90 -71.13
N GLY A 57 22.50 26.33 -72.19
CA GLY A 57 21.39 25.62 -72.84
C GLY A 57 21.75 24.80 -74.09
N GLY A 58 20.73 24.11 -74.62
CA GLY A 58 20.75 23.46 -75.93
C GLY A 58 19.71 22.33 -76.06
N PRO A 59 18.84 22.30 -77.09
CA PRO A 59 17.61 21.50 -77.09
C PRO A 59 17.78 20.11 -77.70
N GLY A 60 17.01 19.13 -77.19
CA GLY A 60 16.91 17.79 -77.76
C GLY A 60 15.51 17.22 -77.53
N ALA A 61 14.79 17.03 -78.62
CA ALA A 61 13.48 16.36 -78.66
C ALA A 61 13.65 14.85 -78.54
N ASP A 62 12.81 14.20 -77.73
CA ASP A 62 12.20 12.87 -77.93
C ASP A 62 11.28 12.60 -76.73
N LYS A 63 9.96 12.58 -76.94
CA LYS A 63 9.11 11.40 -77.14
C LYS A 63 8.89 10.55 -75.88
N ASP A 64 7.59 10.35 -75.66
CA ASP A 64 6.93 9.23 -75.02
C ASP A 64 6.63 9.25 -73.51
N ALA A 65 5.39 8.85 -73.26
CA ALA A 65 4.78 8.38 -72.02
C ALA A 65 4.28 9.44 -71.01
N SER A 66 2.98 9.76 -71.15
CA SER A 66 2.11 10.06 -70.02
C SER A 66 2.29 9.03 -68.90
N PRO A 67 2.56 9.43 -67.65
CA PRO A 67 2.17 8.61 -66.52
C PRO A 67 0.68 8.86 -66.31
N SER A 68 -0.12 7.83 -66.61
CA SER A 68 -1.45 7.68 -66.06
C SER A 68 -1.37 7.93 -64.55
N ALA A 69 -1.97 9.03 -64.10
CA ALA A 69 -2.23 9.26 -62.69
C ALA A 69 -3.25 8.19 -62.24
N SER A 70 -2.74 7.04 -61.80
CA SER A 70 -3.49 6.14 -60.95
C SER A 70 -3.96 6.96 -59.75
N PRO A 71 -5.27 7.02 -59.43
CA PRO A 71 -5.71 7.64 -58.22
C PRO A 71 -5.11 6.83 -57.08
N SER A 72 -4.12 7.38 -56.39
CA SER A 72 -3.71 6.86 -55.09
C SER A 72 -4.91 7.10 -54.19
N ALA A 73 -5.76 6.07 -54.07
CA ALA A 73 -6.81 6.04 -53.08
C ALA A 73 -6.11 6.21 -51.73
N THR A 74 -6.20 7.42 -51.19
CA THR A 74 -6.09 7.63 -49.76
C THR A 74 -7.18 6.77 -49.17
N ALA A 75 -6.84 5.54 -48.76
CA ALA A 75 -7.74 4.72 -47.97
C ALA A 75 -8.16 5.60 -46.80
N ASP A 76 -9.46 5.88 -46.68
CA ASP A 76 -10.01 6.66 -45.57
C ASP A 76 -9.56 5.97 -44.28
N ARG A 77 -8.60 6.57 -43.59
CA ARG A 77 -8.05 6.04 -42.34
C ARG A 77 -9.10 6.24 -41.26
N GLU A 78 -9.69 5.15 -40.78
CA GLU A 78 -10.72 5.20 -39.75
C GLU A 78 -10.08 5.01 -38.37
N GLN A 79 -10.40 5.90 -37.42
CA GLN A 79 -9.94 5.80 -36.03
C GLN A 79 -11.14 5.77 -35.08
N ALA A 80 -10.96 5.12 -33.94
CA ALA A 80 -11.91 5.21 -32.85
C ALA A 80 -11.91 6.62 -32.23
N VAL A 81 -13.07 7.07 -31.73
CA VAL A 81 -13.18 8.32 -30.98
C VAL A 81 -13.20 7.96 -29.50
N THR A 82 -12.11 8.26 -28.80
CA THR A 82 -11.94 7.97 -27.38
C THR A 82 -12.50 9.08 -26.48
N ALA A 83 -12.67 8.78 -25.20
CA ALA A 83 -13.07 9.72 -24.17
C ALA A 83 -12.20 9.57 -22.93
N VAL A 84 -11.90 10.70 -22.27
CA VAL A 84 -11.34 10.72 -20.92
C VAL A 84 -12.51 10.95 -19.95
N PRO A 85 -12.61 10.18 -18.84
CA PRO A 85 -13.59 10.45 -17.81
C PRO A 85 -13.51 11.88 -17.29
N LYS A 86 -14.68 12.50 -17.04
CA LYS A 86 -14.74 13.91 -16.60
C LYS A 86 -14.23 14.10 -15.18
N ASP A 87 -14.58 13.16 -14.30
CA ASP A 87 -14.27 13.21 -12.88
C ASP A 87 -12.80 12.82 -12.59
N PRO A 88 -12.16 13.39 -11.55
CA PRO A 88 -10.78 13.07 -11.18
C PRO A 88 -10.50 11.58 -10.95
N ALA A 89 -11.51 10.84 -10.51
CA ALA A 89 -11.51 9.39 -10.39
C ALA A 89 -12.84 8.83 -10.88
N THR A 90 -12.82 7.68 -11.54
CA THR A 90 -14.00 6.95 -11.98
C THR A 90 -13.80 5.47 -11.71
N VAL A 91 -14.85 4.79 -11.23
CA VAL A 91 -14.83 3.34 -10.99
C VAL A 91 -15.82 2.68 -11.93
N VAL A 92 -15.33 1.78 -12.77
CA VAL A 92 -16.17 0.97 -13.64
C VAL A 92 -16.87 -0.09 -12.81
N ALA A 93 -18.20 0.00 -12.71
CA ALA A 93 -19.00 -0.99 -12.00
C ALA A 93 -18.96 -2.35 -12.73
N GLY A 94 -18.70 -3.41 -11.97
CA GLY A 94 -18.69 -4.78 -12.48
C GLY A 94 -17.72 -5.69 -11.74
N THR A 95 -18.02 -6.99 -11.75
CA THR A 95 -17.17 -8.05 -11.19
C THR A 95 -16.87 -9.16 -12.20
N THR A 96 -17.62 -9.25 -13.29
CA THR A 96 -17.44 -10.25 -14.35
C THR A 96 -16.72 -9.69 -15.57
N ALA A 97 -16.14 -10.57 -16.40
CA ALA A 97 -15.42 -10.15 -17.61
C ALA A 97 -16.29 -9.34 -18.59
N ALA A 98 -17.55 -9.73 -18.77
CA ALA A 98 -18.50 -9.02 -19.62
C ALA A 98 -18.86 -7.64 -19.07
N GLN A 99 -19.15 -7.52 -17.78
CA GLN A 99 -19.47 -6.23 -17.15
C GLN A 99 -18.29 -5.26 -17.25
N LEU A 100 -17.09 -5.73 -16.91
CA LEU A 100 -15.88 -4.90 -16.94
C LEU A 100 -15.54 -4.47 -18.36
N ALA A 101 -15.62 -5.36 -19.35
CA ALA A 101 -15.36 -5.03 -20.75
C ALA A 101 -16.34 -3.98 -21.31
N LEU A 102 -17.64 -4.16 -21.04
CA LEU A 102 -18.67 -3.20 -21.42
C LEU A 102 -18.47 -1.85 -20.73
N GLY A 103 -18.19 -1.85 -19.43
CA GLY A 103 -17.99 -0.64 -18.66
C GLY A 103 -16.73 0.14 -19.08
N ALA A 104 -15.64 -0.57 -19.40
CA ALA A 104 -14.44 0.03 -19.98
C ALA A 104 -14.73 0.67 -21.34
N SER A 105 -15.43 -0.05 -22.23
CA SER A 105 -15.84 0.47 -23.54
C SER A 105 -16.68 1.76 -23.42
N ARG A 106 -17.69 1.75 -22.54
CA ARG A 106 -18.56 2.91 -22.28
C ARG A 106 -17.82 4.11 -21.70
N SER A 107 -16.81 3.85 -20.89
CA SER A 107 -16.02 4.91 -20.24
C SER A 107 -15.01 5.54 -21.20
N LEU A 108 -14.49 4.76 -22.15
CA LEU A 108 -13.31 5.12 -22.93
C LEU A 108 -13.57 5.37 -24.42
N TYR A 109 -14.71 4.94 -24.96
CA TYR A 109 -15.03 5.05 -26.38
C TYR A 109 -16.39 5.72 -26.61
N GLN A 110 -16.40 6.78 -27.42
CA GLN A 110 -17.63 7.42 -27.90
C GLN A 110 -18.13 6.75 -29.18
N ARG A 111 -17.19 6.39 -30.07
CA ARG A 111 -17.43 5.71 -31.35
C ARG A 111 -16.26 4.78 -31.67
N SER A 112 -16.50 3.66 -32.34
CA SER A 112 -15.44 2.79 -32.84
C SER A 112 -15.81 2.16 -34.19
N PRO A 113 -14.95 2.22 -35.22
CA PRO A 113 -15.23 1.61 -36.52
C PRO A 113 -15.29 0.08 -36.44
N ALA A 114 -14.51 -0.51 -35.53
CA ALA A 114 -14.53 -1.94 -35.25
C ALA A 114 -14.66 -2.27 -33.77
N ALA A 115 -14.97 -3.52 -33.45
CA ALA A 115 -14.85 -4.09 -32.12
C ALA A 115 -14.36 -5.54 -32.19
N VAL A 116 -13.47 -5.91 -31.28
CA VAL A 116 -13.01 -7.29 -31.15
C VAL A 116 -13.92 -8.02 -30.17
N LEU A 117 -14.31 -9.25 -30.49
CA LEU A 117 -15.12 -10.10 -29.62
C LEU A 117 -14.36 -11.35 -29.19
N VAL A 118 -14.47 -11.69 -27.92
CA VAL A 118 -14.04 -12.97 -27.35
C VAL A 118 -15.16 -13.55 -26.49
N ALA A 119 -15.31 -14.87 -26.45
CA ALA A 119 -16.32 -15.49 -25.61
C ALA A 119 -15.85 -15.56 -24.15
N ASP A 120 -16.79 -15.40 -23.23
CA ASP A 120 -16.52 -15.63 -21.81
C ASP A 120 -16.00 -17.05 -21.59
N GLY A 121 -14.97 -17.19 -20.77
CA GLY A 121 -14.26 -18.46 -20.55
C GLY A 121 -13.27 -18.89 -21.65
N ASP A 122 -13.22 -18.26 -22.83
CA ASP A 122 -12.29 -18.63 -23.92
C ASP A 122 -10.87 -18.08 -23.70
N GLN A 123 -10.19 -18.58 -22.66
CA GLN A 123 -8.85 -18.14 -22.27
C GLN A 123 -7.80 -18.40 -23.36
N GLY A 124 -7.97 -19.48 -24.15
CA GLY A 124 -7.06 -19.80 -25.25
C GLY A 124 -7.07 -18.77 -26.37
N SER A 125 -8.21 -18.12 -26.61
CA SER A 125 -8.36 -17.09 -27.64
C SER A 125 -8.10 -15.68 -27.15
N LEU A 126 -8.14 -15.46 -25.82
CA LEU A 126 -8.05 -14.14 -25.20
C LEU A 126 -6.76 -13.40 -25.55
N THR A 127 -5.61 -14.08 -25.53
CA THR A 127 -4.32 -13.45 -25.90
C THR A 127 -4.34 -12.86 -27.31
N LYS A 128 -4.90 -13.60 -28.27
CA LYS A 128 -5.03 -13.14 -29.66
C LYS A 128 -6.04 -11.99 -29.78
N ALA A 129 -7.14 -12.06 -29.03
CA ALA A 129 -8.16 -11.01 -29.01
C ALA A 129 -7.59 -9.70 -28.44
N THR A 130 -6.88 -9.76 -27.31
CA THR A 130 -6.15 -8.62 -26.72
C THR A 130 -5.18 -8.00 -27.72
N ALA A 131 -4.29 -8.81 -28.32
CA ALA A 131 -3.30 -8.30 -29.27
C ALA A 131 -3.96 -7.65 -30.50
N THR A 132 -5.11 -8.17 -30.94
CA THR A 132 -5.86 -7.61 -32.06
C THR A 132 -6.51 -6.28 -31.69
N ALA A 133 -7.11 -6.20 -30.51
CA ALA A 133 -7.76 -4.98 -30.01
C ALA A 133 -6.74 -3.85 -29.80
N GLU A 134 -5.61 -4.15 -29.17
CA GLU A 134 -4.53 -3.19 -28.93
C GLU A 134 -3.90 -2.68 -30.23
N ARG A 135 -3.65 -3.58 -31.21
CA ARG A 135 -3.10 -3.18 -32.51
C ARG A 135 -4.03 -2.27 -33.31
N LEU A 136 -5.34 -2.51 -33.24
CA LEU A 136 -6.33 -1.73 -33.97
C LEU A 136 -6.80 -0.48 -33.20
N GLY A 137 -6.51 -0.41 -31.89
CA GLY A 137 -6.97 0.66 -31.02
C GLY A 137 -8.48 0.67 -30.75
N VAL A 138 -9.12 -0.50 -30.77
CA VAL A 138 -10.60 -0.67 -30.67
C VAL A 138 -10.99 -1.47 -29.42
N PRO A 139 -12.24 -1.36 -28.92
CA PRO A 139 -12.66 -2.07 -27.73
C PRO A 139 -12.70 -3.60 -27.92
N LEU A 140 -12.36 -4.31 -26.85
CA LEU A 140 -12.50 -5.76 -26.73
C LEU A 140 -13.69 -6.08 -25.83
N LEU A 141 -14.77 -6.59 -26.43
CA LEU A 141 -16.00 -6.98 -25.73
C LEU A 141 -16.04 -8.49 -25.49
N VAL A 142 -16.70 -8.89 -24.41
CA VAL A 142 -16.85 -10.29 -24.02
C VAL A 142 -18.28 -10.75 -24.30
N THR A 143 -18.44 -11.74 -25.17
CA THR A 143 -19.75 -12.35 -25.48
C THR A 143 -20.09 -13.45 -24.48
N PRO A 144 -21.38 -13.73 -24.21
CA PRO A 144 -21.77 -14.79 -23.28
C PRO A 144 -21.22 -16.16 -23.66
N ALA A 145 -20.82 -16.94 -22.64
CA ALA A 145 -20.44 -18.35 -22.79
C ALA A 145 -21.67 -19.24 -23.03
N ALA A 146 -21.45 -20.46 -23.52
CA ALA A 146 -22.50 -21.47 -23.71
C ALA A 146 -22.99 -22.13 -22.39
N GLY A 147 -22.43 -21.78 -21.23
CA GLY A 147 -22.60 -22.53 -19.97
C GLY A 147 -23.38 -21.84 -18.84
N GLY A 148 -23.98 -20.66 -19.07
CA GLY A 148 -24.80 -19.95 -18.06
C GLY A 148 -26.30 -20.25 -18.21
N THR A 149 -27.13 -19.70 -17.32
CA THR A 149 -28.60 -19.74 -17.53
C THR A 149 -28.95 -19.01 -18.83
N ALA A 150 -29.97 -19.49 -19.55
CA ALA A 150 -30.37 -18.91 -20.83
C ALA A 150 -30.71 -17.41 -20.72
N GLU A 151 -31.29 -17.00 -19.58
CA GLU A 151 -31.64 -15.61 -19.31
C GLU A 151 -30.40 -14.73 -19.10
N ALA A 152 -29.43 -15.16 -18.29
CA ALA A 152 -28.19 -14.41 -18.08
C ALA A 152 -27.36 -14.32 -19.35
N ALA A 153 -27.29 -15.40 -20.14
CA ALA A 153 -26.62 -15.41 -21.43
C ALA A 153 -27.31 -14.47 -22.43
N LYS A 154 -28.65 -14.43 -22.45
CA LYS A 154 -29.42 -13.50 -23.29
C LYS A 154 -29.15 -12.05 -22.89
N ALA A 155 -29.27 -11.71 -21.60
CA ALA A 155 -29.03 -10.36 -21.11
C ALA A 155 -27.61 -9.86 -21.41
N ALA A 156 -26.60 -10.70 -21.22
CA ALA A 156 -25.22 -10.37 -21.56
C ALA A 156 -25.04 -10.17 -23.08
N GLY A 157 -25.65 -11.03 -23.91
CA GLY A 157 -25.64 -10.87 -25.36
C GLY A 157 -26.32 -9.58 -25.83
N ASP A 158 -27.49 -9.26 -25.26
CA ASP A 158 -28.23 -8.03 -25.57
C ASP A 158 -27.42 -6.79 -25.19
N ALA A 159 -26.69 -6.83 -24.06
CA ALA A 159 -25.81 -5.74 -23.65
C ALA A 159 -24.63 -5.54 -24.62
N VAL A 160 -24.04 -6.62 -25.16
CA VAL A 160 -22.99 -6.52 -26.19
C VAL A 160 -23.55 -5.90 -27.47
N ARG A 161 -24.72 -6.35 -27.96
CA ARG A 161 -25.35 -5.76 -29.16
C ARG A 161 -25.62 -4.26 -28.98
N ALA A 162 -26.22 -3.89 -27.84
CA ALA A 162 -26.49 -2.49 -27.53
C ALA A 162 -25.21 -1.63 -27.51
N GLU A 163 -24.10 -2.20 -27.05
CA GLU A 163 -22.81 -1.51 -27.07
C GLU A 163 -22.22 -1.36 -28.48
N LEU A 164 -22.33 -2.38 -29.33
CA LEU A 164 -21.95 -2.30 -30.75
C LEU A 164 -22.75 -1.20 -31.48
N ASP A 165 -24.06 -1.12 -31.22
CA ASP A 165 -24.96 -0.12 -31.79
C ASP A 165 -24.66 1.30 -31.30
N ARG A 166 -24.29 1.44 -30.01
CA ARG A 166 -23.87 2.72 -29.40
C ARG A 166 -22.59 3.23 -30.06
N LEU A 167 -21.62 2.34 -30.24
CA LEU A 167 -20.32 2.64 -30.83
C LEU A 167 -20.37 2.86 -32.34
N LYS A 168 -21.49 2.52 -33.01
CA LYS A 168 -21.64 2.54 -34.48
C LYS A 168 -20.59 1.66 -35.16
N VAL A 169 -20.38 0.46 -34.62
CA VAL A 169 -19.42 -0.53 -35.16
C VAL A 169 -19.87 -0.99 -36.54
N ARG A 170 -18.96 -0.92 -37.51
CA ARG A 170 -19.14 -1.44 -38.87
C ARG A 170 -18.51 -2.80 -39.06
N THR A 171 -17.37 -3.03 -38.39
CA THR A 171 -16.61 -4.28 -38.49
C THR A 171 -16.49 -4.97 -37.14
N VAL A 172 -16.99 -6.19 -37.03
CA VAL A 172 -16.82 -7.05 -35.86
C VAL A 172 -15.72 -8.07 -36.15
N VAL A 173 -14.75 -8.18 -35.24
CA VAL A 173 -13.63 -9.12 -35.33
C VAL A 173 -13.78 -10.21 -34.25
N PRO A 174 -14.51 -11.30 -34.53
CA PRO A 174 -14.70 -12.36 -33.55
C PRO A 174 -13.52 -13.32 -33.52
N VAL A 175 -13.01 -13.58 -32.32
CA VAL A 175 -11.88 -14.50 -32.08
C VAL A 175 -12.38 -15.75 -31.35
N GLY A 176 -11.87 -16.91 -31.75
CA GLY A 176 -12.20 -18.18 -31.12
C GLY A 176 -13.67 -18.54 -31.24
N THR A 177 -14.25 -18.94 -30.11
CA THR A 177 -15.65 -19.39 -30.00
C THR A 177 -16.68 -18.27 -30.15
N ALA A 178 -16.27 -16.99 -30.05
CA ALA A 178 -17.15 -15.84 -30.28
C ALA A 178 -17.70 -15.76 -31.71
N LYS A 179 -17.07 -16.45 -32.67
CA LYS A 179 -17.51 -16.49 -34.09
C LYS A 179 -18.94 -16.98 -34.25
N ALA A 180 -19.36 -17.96 -33.44
CA ALA A 180 -20.72 -18.48 -33.49
C ALA A 180 -21.74 -17.42 -33.03
N TRP A 181 -21.41 -16.71 -31.95
CA TRP A 181 -22.24 -15.62 -31.45
C TRP A 181 -22.33 -14.47 -32.45
N ALA A 182 -21.20 -14.04 -33.03
CA ALA A 182 -21.14 -12.93 -33.97
C ALA A 182 -21.97 -13.18 -35.25
N ARG A 183 -21.87 -14.38 -35.85
CA ARG A 183 -22.67 -14.75 -37.03
C ARG A 183 -24.17 -14.67 -36.79
N LYS A 184 -24.62 -14.99 -35.57
CA LYS A 184 -26.04 -14.98 -35.21
C LYS A 184 -26.54 -13.58 -34.87
N ASN A 185 -25.70 -12.74 -34.24
CA ASN A 185 -26.15 -11.52 -33.57
C ASN A 185 -25.62 -10.22 -34.20
N ALA A 186 -24.62 -10.30 -35.06
CA ALA A 186 -24.05 -9.18 -35.81
C ALA A 186 -23.57 -9.64 -37.21
N PRO A 187 -24.45 -10.26 -38.03
CA PRO A 187 -24.06 -10.85 -39.31
C PRO A 187 -23.48 -9.83 -40.29
N ASP A 188 -24.08 -8.64 -40.37
CA ASP A 188 -23.71 -7.61 -41.35
C ASP A 188 -22.34 -6.97 -41.06
N ALA A 189 -21.92 -6.99 -39.80
CA ALA A 189 -20.61 -6.48 -39.37
C ALA A 189 -19.54 -7.59 -39.31
N SER A 190 -19.94 -8.86 -39.35
CA SER A 190 -19.02 -10.00 -39.17
C SER A 190 -18.26 -10.29 -40.45
N GLY A 191 -16.94 -10.09 -40.44
CA GLY A 191 -16.07 -10.37 -41.60
C GLY A 191 -15.79 -9.16 -42.49
N GLY A 192 -16.13 -7.96 -42.03
CA GLY A 192 -15.66 -6.70 -42.64
C GLY A 192 -14.13 -6.58 -42.61
N ASP A 193 -13.59 -5.79 -43.54
CA ASP A 193 -12.16 -5.51 -43.59
C ASP A 193 -11.75 -4.61 -42.41
N VAL A 194 -10.55 -4.86 -41.88
CA VAL A 194 -9.89 -4.04 -40.85
C VAL A 194 -8.74 -3.22 -41.44
N ALA A 195 -8.45 -3.37 -42.73
CA ALA A 195 -7.51 -2.53 -43.45
C ALA A 195 -7.94 -1.06 -43.37
N GLY A 196 -7.01 -0.18 -43.02
CA GLY A 196 -7.27 1.26 -42.85
C GLY A 196 -7.74 1.66 -41.46
N ILE A 197 -7.98 0.72 -40.53
CA ILE A 197 -8.23 1.06 -39.12
C ILE A 197 -6.90 1.34 -38.43
N GLU A 198 -6.77 2.55 -37.88
CA GLU A 198 -5.61 2.98 -37.13
C GLU A 198 -5.93 3.23 -35.65
N PRO A 199 -4.96 3.04 -34.74
CA PRO A 199 -5.14 3.38 -33.33
C PRO A 199 -5.50 4.86 -33.11
N PRO A 200 -6.32 5.17 -32.09
CA PRO A 200 -6.67 6.54 -31.76
C PRO A 200 -5.48 7.31 -31.17
N THR A 201 -5.64 8.62 -31.03
CA THR A 201 -4.68 9.45 -30.27
C THR A 201 -4.57 8.94 -28.82
N PRO A 202 -3.35 8.67 -28.31
CA PRO A 202 -3.16 8.12 -26.96
C PRO A 202 -3.71 9.01 -25.84
N LEU A 203 -4.44 8.41 -24.90
CA LEU A 203 -4.93 9.07 -23.68
C LEU A 203 -3.82 9.18 -22.61
N LYS A 204 -2.87 10.10 -22.80
CA LYS A 204 -1.70 10.26 -21.92
C LYS A 204 -2.04 10.75 -20.51
N ASP A 205 -3.11 11.54 -20.37
CA ASP A 205 -3.52 12.13 -19.09
C ASP A 205 -4.39 11.18 -18.22
N LEU A 206 -4.49 9.90 -18.63
CA LEU A 206 -5.32 8.90 -17.98
C LEU A 206 -4.50 7.70 -17.52
N VAL A 207 -4.58 7.42 -16.22
CA VAL A 207 -4.16 6.13 -15.65
C VAL A 207 -5.36 5.23 -15.48
N VAL A 208 -5.21 3.97 -15.88
CA VAL A 208 -6.18 2.91 -15.60
C VAL A 208 -5.63 1.94 -14.57
N LEU A 209 -6.33 1.78 -13.46
CA LEU A 209 -6.05 0.77 -12.45
C LEU A 209 -6.80 -0.52 -12.77
N ALA A 210 -6.09 -1.64 -12.76
CA ALA A 210 -6.68 -2.94 -13.03
C ALA A 210 -6.16 -4.01 -12.07
N LEU A 211 -7.07 -4.74 -11.41
CA LEU A 211 -6.70 -5.90 -10.62
C LEU A 211 -6.10 -6.99 -11.52
N ASP A 212 -5.02 -7.64 -11.07
CA ASP A 212 -4.41 -8.75 -11.79
C ASP A 212 -5.23 -10.05 -11.68
N ARG A 213 -6.39 -10.07 -12.35
CA ARG A 213 -7.32 -11.21 -12.36
C ARG A 213 -7.84 -11.49 -13.76
N PRO A 214 -8.19 -12.76 -14.07
CA PRO A 214 -8.72 -13.14 -15.39
C PRO A 214 -9.92 -12.31 -15.85
N ALA A 215 -10.85 -11.98 -14.94
CA ALA A 215 -12.04 -11.18 -15.23
C ALA A 215 -11.71 -9.79 -15.80
N GLY A 216 -10.61 -9.16 -15.38
CA GLY A 216 -10.23 -7.81 -15.82
C GLY A 216 -9.49 -7.75 -17.15
N ARG A 217 -9.10 -8.88 -17.76
CA ARG A 217 -8.17 -8.92 -18.90
C ARG A 217 -8.72 -8.24 -20.15
N ALA A 218 -9.97 -8.48 -20.52
CA ALA A 218 -10.59 -7.86 -21.70
C ALA A 218 -10.79 -6.34 -21.52
N ALA A 219 -11.21 -5.91 -20.33
CA ALA A 219 -11.32 -4.50 -19.97
C ALA A 219 -9.96 -3.80 -19.96
N THR A 220 -8.92 -4.49 -19.46
CA THR A 220 -7.53 -4.01 -19.49
C THR A 220 -7.02 -3.83 -20.92
N ALA A 221 -7.31 -4.78 -21.81
CA ALA A 221 -6.96 -4.67 -23.23
C ALA A 221 -7.65 -3.47 -23.89
N THR A 222 -8.94 -3.28 -23.59
CA THR A 222 -9.73 -2.12 -24.04
C THR A 222 -9.09 -0.82 -23.57
N ALA A 223 -8.63 -0.74 -22.32
CA ALA A 223 -7.90 0.42 -21.83
C ALA A 223 -6.57 0.65 -22.58
N ARG A 224 -5.76 -0.41 -22.76
CA ARG A 224 -4.47 -0.32 -23.48
C ARG A 224 -4.65 0.10 -24.94
N ALA A 225 -5.72 -0.33 -25.59
CA ALA A 225 -6.06 0.04 -26.96
C ALA A 225 -6.30 1.55 -27.15
N THR A 226 -6.59 2.30 -26.07
CA THR A 226 -6.70 3.77 -26.11
C THR A 226 -5.35 4.48 -25.97
N GLY A 227 -4.26 3.74 -25.74
CA GLY A 227 -2.96 4.30 -25.36
C GLY A 227 -2.88 4.80 -23.91
N ALA A 228 -3.93 4.63 -23.09
CA ALA A 228 -3.89 4.94 -21.67
C ALA A 228 -2.87 4.06 -20.92
N ARG A 229 -2.20 4.63 -19.91
CA ARG A 229 -1.27 3.87 -19.08
C ARG A 229 -2.05 2.97 -18.12
N VAL A 230 -1.79 1.67 -18.17
CA VAL A 230 -2.41 0.71 -17.25
C VAL A 230 -1.44 0.31 -16.15
N VAL A 231 -1.82 0.59 -14.90
CA VAL A 231 -1.14 0.11 -13.69
C VAL A 231 -1.93 -1.10 -13.16
N ARG A 232 -1.26 -2.26 -13.14
CA ARG A 232 -1.83 -3.46 -12.53
C ARG A 232 -1.60 -3.44 -11.03
N THR A 233 -2.59 -3.91 -10.28
CA THR A 233 -2.51 -4.00 -8.81
C THR A 233 -2.91 -5.39 -8.34
N SER A 234 -2.24 -5.85 -7.29
CA SER A 234 -2.59 -7.10 -6.60
C SER A 234 -3.80 -6.95 -5.66
N SER A 235 -4.10 -5.71 -5.25
CA SER A 235 -5.20 -5.34 -4.37
C SER A 235 -6.00 -4.17 -4.93
N ALA A 236 -7.25 -4.04 -4.50
CA ALA A 236 -8.13 -2.93 -4.87
C ALA A 236 -7.77 -1.62 -4.14
N ASP A 237 -6.94 -1.70 -3.10
CA ASP A 237 -6.24 -0.54 -2.56
C ASP A 237 -4.85 -0.45 -3.21
N PRO A 238 -4.58 0.50 -4.13
CA PRO A 238 -3.28 0.63 -4.78
C PRO A 238 -2.15 0.93 -3.79
N ARG A 239 -2.47 1.49 -2.62
CA ARG A 239 -1.50 1.75 -1.54
C ARG A 239 -0.92 0.45 -0.98
N ALA A 240 -1.63 -0.67 -1.08
CA ALA A 240 -1.16 -1.96 -0.57
C ALA A 240 -0.05 -2.59 -1.43
N ASP A 241 0.18 -2.06 -2.64
CA ASP A 241 1.07 -2.65 -3.64
C ASP A 241 2.24 -1.69 -3.94
N GLY A 242 3.45 -2.06 -3.54
CA GLY A 242 4.64 -1.21 -3.71
C GLY A 242 5.00 -0.92 -5.17
N ASP A 243 4.69 -1.84 -6.08
CA ASP A 243 4.91 -1.63 -7.51
C ASP A 243 3.89 -0.66 -8.09
N ALA A 244 2.63 -0.75 -7.63
CA ALA A 244 1.59 0.21 -7.98
C ALA A 244 1.92 1.62 -7.48
N VAL A 245 2.36 1.75 -6.22
CA VAL A 245 2.81 3.03 -5.63
C VAL A 245 3.96 3.61 -6.46
N THR A 246 4.97 2.80 -6.80
CA THR A 246 6.10 3.24 -7.63
C THR A 246 5.67 3.65 -9.03
N ALA A 247 4.70 2.95 -9.62
CA ALA A 247 4.17 3.27 -10.93
C ALA A 247 3.41 4.60 -10.92
N LEU A 248 2.54 4.79 -9.94
CA LEU A 248 1.70 5.99 -9.78
C LEU A 248 2.51 7.24 -9.43
N ALA A 249 3.58 7.11 -8.65
CA ALA A 249 4.46 8.22 -8.31
C ALA A 249 5.24 8.80 -9.50
N LYS A 250 5.38 8.03 -10.58
CA LYS A 250 6.01 8.48 -11.83
C LYS A 250 4.99 9.07 -12.81
N ASP A 251 3.72 9.12 -12.44
CA ASP A 251 2.63 9.53 -13.29
C ASP A 251 2.20 10.97 -13.01
N ASP A 252 2.02 11.75 -14.07
CA ASP A 252 1.47 13.11 -14.04
C ASP A 252 -0.03 13.14 -14.45
N ALA A 253 -0.65 11.98 -14.67
CA ALA A 253 -2.04 11.87 -15.06
C ALA A 253 -2.99 12.53 -14.04
N SER A 254 -3.80 13.44 -14.56
CA SER A 254 -4.81 14.16 -13.78
C SER A 254 -6.10 13.35 -13.56
N ARG A 255 -6.23 12.19 -14.19
CA ARG A 255 -7.42 11.35 -14.21
C ARG A 255 -7.10 9.88 -13.97
N VAL A 256 -7.96 9.22 -13.18
CA VAL A 256 -7.85 7.79 -12.88
C VAL A 256 -9.16 7.08 -13.20
N LEU A 257 -9.07 5.95 -13.91
CA LEU A 257 -10.16 5.01 -14.10
C LEU A 257 -9.80 3.68 -13.44
N ALA A 258 -10.62 3.15 -12.54
CA ALA A 258 -10.42 1.83 -11.98
C ALA A 258 -11.40 0.81 -12.57
N LEU A 259 -10.88 -0.36 -12.95
CA LEU A 259 -11.66 -1.44 -13.55
C LEU A 259 -12.20 -2.40 -12.48
N GLY A 260 -13.41 -2.12 -12.00
CA GLY A 260 -14.21 -3.03 -11.18
C GLY A 260 -14.67 -2.44 -9.85
N SER A 261 -15.80 -2.94 -9.36
CA SER A 261 -16.44 -2.45 -8.14
C SER A 261 -15.61 -2.64 -6.87
N ASP A 262 -14.63 -3.55 -6.90
CA ASP A 262 -13.76 -3.84 -5.75
C ASP A 262 -12.92 -2.62 -5.31
N PHE A 263 -12.66 -1.66 -6.21
CA PHE A 263 -11.96 -0.41 -5.88
C PHE A 263 -12.77 0.54 -5.00
N GLY A 264 -14.06 0.26 -4.79
CA GLY A 264 -14.95 1.03 -3.92
C GLY A 264 -15.42 2.34 -4.55
N PRO A 265 -15.94 3.27 -3.74
CA PRO A 265 -16.39 4.59 -4.20
C PRO A 265 -15.27 5.43 -4.83
N ALA A 266 -15.62 6.27 -5.80
CA ALA A 266 -14.65 7.05 -6.59
C ALA A 266 -13.88 8.10 -5.76
N ASP A 267 -14.50 8.69 -4.74
CA ASP A 267 -13.88 9.62 -3.80
C ASP A 267 -12.84 8.92 -2.92
N ARG A 268 -13.16 7.74 -2.38
CA ARG A 268 -12.20 6.88 -1.68
C ARG A 268 -11.03 6.50 -2.58
N LEU A 269 -11.32 6.09 -3.82
CA LEU A 269 -10.28 5.78 -4.80
C LEU A 269 -9.35 6.97 -5.06
N ARG A 270 -9.90 8.17 -5.27
CA ARG A 270 -9.12 9.38 -5.51
C ARG A 270 -8.15 9.63 -4.36
N ALA A 271 -8.65 9.62 -3.12
CA ALA A 271 -7.83 9.81 -1.93
C ALA A 271 -6.71 8.76 -1.82
N ARG A 272 -7.00 7.48 -2.10
CA ARG A 272 -5.98 6.42 -2.10
C ARG A 272 -4.90 6.62 -3.16
N VAL A 273 -5.28 7.06 -4.37
CA VAL A 273 -4.32 7.36 -5.43
C VAL A 273 -3.50 8.59 -5.12
N ASP A 274 -4.06 9.62 -4.49
CA ASP A 274 -3.31 10.81 -4.07
C ASP A 274 -2.18 10.44 -3.09
N VAL A 275 -2.46 9.53 -2.15
CA VAL A 275 -1.42 8.98 -1.25
C VAL A 275 -0.42 8.12 -2.04
N ALA A 276 -0.88 7.24 -2.94
CA ALA A 276 0.02 6.40 -3.75
C ALA A 276 0.94 7.21 -4.67
N ALA A 277 0.46 8.32 -5.22
CA ALA A 277 1.23 9.22 -6.07
C ALA A 277 2.37 9.94 -5.33
N THR A 278 2.36 9.97 -4.00
CA THR A 278 3.52 10.48 -3.24
C THR A 278 4.77 9.62 -3.40
N GLY A 279 4.61 8.35 -3.77
CA GLY A 279 5.71 7.39 -3.92
C GLY A 279 6.40 6.97 -2.61
N VAL A 280 5.99 7.55 -1.48
CA VAL A 280 6.56 7.23 -0.17
C VAL A 280 6.10 5.85 0.25
N GLN A 281 7.02 4.94 0.57
CA GLN A 281 6.69 3.59 1.02
C GLN A 281 7.07 3.35 2.49
N LEU A 282 6.25 2.57 3.18
CA LEU A 282 6.56 2.03 4.50
C LEU A 282 7.67 0.97 4.39
N PRO A 283 8.45 0.72 5.46
CA PRO A 283 9.39 -0.38 5.49
C PRO A 283 8.68 -1.71 5.18
N GLY A 284 9.20 -2.47 4.21
CA GLY A 284 8.54 -3.67 3.69
C GLY A 284 7.66 -3.46 2.45
N GLY A 285 7.59 -2.23 1.92
CA GLY A 285 6.90 -1.89 0.66
C GLY A 285 5.47 -1.39 0.86
N GLY A 286 4.90 -0.72 -0.14
CA GLY A 286 3.54 -0.17 -0.09
C GLY A 286 3.35 0.89 1.01
N GLN A 287 2.10 1.20 1.32
CA GLN A 287 1.67 2.32 2.17
C GLN A 287 0.56 1.95 3.18
N VAL A 288 0.11 0.70 3.18
CA VAL A 288 -0.87 0.16 4.15
C VAL A 288 -0.11 -0.62 5.22
N VAL A 289 -0.45 -0.45 6.51
CA VAL A 289 0.30 -1.08 7.62
C VAL A 289 0.18 -2.59 7.57
N PHE A 290 -1.04 -3.12 7.44
CA PHE A 290 -1.33 -4.55 7.36
C PHE A 290 -2.44 -4.81 6.33
N PRO A 291 -2.45 -5.96 5.61
CA PRO A 291 -1.52 -7.09 5.69
C PRO A 291 -0.21 -6.84 4.94
N GLY A 292 0.66 -7.86 4.86
CA GLY A 292 1.87 -7.85 4.00
C GLY A 292 3.18 -7.62 4.74
N ARG A 293 3.10 -7.23 6.01
CA ARG A 293 4.26 -7.14 6.91
C ARG A 293 3.88 -7.58 8.31
N ARG A 294 4.89 -7.94 9.08
CA ARG A 294 4.83 -8.18 10.52
C ARG A 294 5.84 -7.28 11.20
N MET A 295 5.52 -6.76 12.36
CA MET A 295 6.42 -5.85 13.09
C MET A 295 6.92 -6.50 14.36
N VAL A 296 8.23 -6.34 14.62
CA VAL A 296 8.86 -6.80 15.87
C VAL A 296 9.62 -5.63 16.49
N ALA A 297 9.17 -5.18 17.66
CA ALA A 297 9.62 -3.95 18.30
C ALA A 297 10.49 -4.20 19.53
N LEU A 298 11.45 -3.30 19.75
CA LEU A 298 11.97 -3.04 21.10
C LEU A 298 11.13 -1.94 21.74
N TYR A 299 10.67 -2.19 22.96
CA TYR A 299 9.90 -1.25 23.76
C TYR A 299 10.78 -0.47 24.72
N GLY A 300 10.52 0.83 24.89
CA GLY A 300 10.94 1.58 26.08
C GLY A 300 11.28 3.04 25.83
N HIS A 301 11.97 3.66 26.80
CA HIS A 301 12.30 5.09 26.78
C HIS A 301 13.81 5.32 26.51
N PRO A 302 14.20 6.09 25.48
CA PRO A 302 15.61 6.42 25.15
C PRO A 302 16.48 6.89 26.32
N GLY A 303 15.91 7.66 27.24
CA GLY A 303 16.60 8.20 28.42
C GLY A 303 16.57 7.33 29.67
N SER A 304 16.04 6.10 29.61
CA SER A 304 15.92 5.25 30.81
C SER A 304 16.05 3.77 30.52
N SER A 305 17.08 3.14 31.09
CA SER A 305 17.29 1.68 31.04
C SER A 305 16.28 0.89 31.87
N ALA A 306 15.54 1.55 32.76
CA ALA A 306 14.53 0.95 33.62
C ALA A 306 13.15 0.85 32.96
N LEU A 307 12.90 1.60 31.88
CA LEU A 307 11.60 1.72 31.22
C LEU A 307 11.51 0.87 29.93
N GLY A 308 12.29 -0.20 29.83
CA GLY A 308 12.20 -1.17 28.75
C GLY A 308 13.51 -1.45 28.02
N SER A 309 13.51 -2.50 27.22
CA SER A 309 14.68 -3.01 26.51
C SER A 309 15.30 -2.03 25.52
N LEU A 310 14.54 -1.06 24.98
CA LEU A 310 15.04 -0.05 24.05
C LEU A 310 16.08 0.89 24.69
N GLY A 311 15.80 1.38 25.90
CA GLY A 311 16.63 2.37 26.62
C GLY A 311 17.86 1.80 27.33
N GLN A 312 18.10 0.49 27.21
CA GLN A 312 19.25 -0.19 27.84
C GLN A 312 20.55 -0.04 27.05
N GLN A 313 20.49 0.58 25.87
CA GLN A 313 21.64 0.78 25.00
C GLN A 313 21.52 2.12 24.24
N PRO A 314 22.63 2.65 23.69
CA PRO A 314 22.60 3.81 22.78
C PRO A 314 21.81 3.53 21.49
N LEU A 315 21.45 4.60 20.76
CA LEU A 315 20.62 4.55 19.54
C LEU A 315 21.08 3.52 18.50
N ASP A 316 22.35 3.55 18.08
CA ASP A 316 22.86 2.64 17.04
C ASP A 316 22.80 1.17 17.48
N GLU A 317 23.11 0.91 18.76
CA GLU A 317 23.00 -0.42 19.36
C GLU A 317 21.54 -0.87 19.50
N ALA A 318 20.62 0.06 19.79
CA ALA A 318 19.18 -0.22 19.83
C ALA A 318 18.65 -0.61 18.45
N ILE A 319 19.06 0.09 17.39
CA ILE A 319 18.70 -0.25 16.01
C ILE A 319 19.26 -1.63 15.65
N ALA A 320 20.53 -1.88 15.94
CA ALA A 320 21.16 -3.17 15.68
C ALA A 320 20.45 -4.30 16.45
N ARG A 321 20.05 -4.07 17.70
CA ARG A 321 19.30 -5.03 18.51
C ARG A 321 17.90 -5.27 17.94
N ALA A 322 17.16 -4.22 17.57
CA ALA A 322 15.83 -4.36 16.97
C ALA A 322 15.88 -5.18 15.67
N LYS A 323 16.88 -4.93 14.81
CA LYS A 323 17.12 -5.72 13.60
C LYS A 323 17.41 -7.19 13.90
N ARG A 324 18.23 -7.49 14.91
CA ARG A 324 18.50 -8.89 15.32
C ARG A 324 17.24 -9.59 15.81
N VAL A 325 16.49 -8.98 16.72
CA VAL A 325 15.26 -9.57 17.26
C VAL A 325 14.22 -9.80 16.16
N ALA A 326 14.06 -8.85 15.23
CA ALA A 326 13.18 -9.02 14.07
C ALA A 326 13.64 -10.13 13.12
N ALA A 327 14.96 -10.30 12.93
CA ALA A 327 15.51 -11.34 12.07
C ALA A 327 15.16 -12.76 12.56
N ASP A 328 15.05 -12.97 13.88
CA ASP A 328 14.67 -14.26 14.46
C ASP A 328 13.23 -14.68 14.09
N TYR A 329 12.37 -13.71 13.75
CA TYR A 329 10.99 -13.95 13.33
C TYR A 329 10.84 -14.20 11.83
N GLN A 330 11.76 -13.72 10.99
CA GLN A 330 11.61 -13.79 9.54
C GLN A 330 11.46 -15.22 9.00
N PRO A 331 12.23 -16.24 9.47
CA PRO A 331 12.04 -17.63 9.03
C PRO A 331 10.70 -18.24 9.43
N LEU A 332 9.99 -17.62 10.37
CA LEU A 332 8.70 -18.09 10.90
C LEU A 332 7.51 -17.37 10.27
N SER A 333 7.77 -16.33 9.45
CA SER A 333 6.75 -15.46 8.86
C SER A 333 6.78 -15.54 7.34
N LYS A 334 5.59 -15.70 6.73
CA LYS A 334 5.42 -15.54 5.28
C LYS A 334 5.54 -14.08 4.85
N GLU A 335 5.14 -13.17 5.72
CA GLU A 335 5.21 -11.73 5.51
C GLU A 335 6.61 -11.21 5.82
N LYS A 336 6.98 -10.08 5.22
CA LYS A 336 8.22 -9.38 5.58
C LYS A 336 8.17 -8.97 7.04
N VAL A 337 9.18 -9.34 7.83
CA VAL A 337 9.33 -8.86 9.20
C VAL A 337 10.10 -7.55 9.20
N VAL A 338 9.47 -6.52 9.73
CA VAL A 338 9.96 -5.16 9.85
C VAL A 338 10.39 -4.94 11.30
N PRO A 339 11.66 -4.57 11.56
CA PRO A 339 12.08 -4.16 12.89
C PRO A 339 11.37 -2.86 13.29
N ALA A 340 11.09 -2.69 14.57
CA ALA A 340 10.39 -1.51 15.04
C ALA A 340 10.93 -1.00 16.38
N PHE A 341 10.58 0.25 16.69
CA PHE A 341 10.64 0.81 18.03
C PHE A 341 9.24 1.14 18.51
N GLU A 342 8.99 0.87 19.78
CA GLU A 342 7.84 1.36 20.52
C GLU A 342 8.39 2.24 21.63
N ILE A 343 8.33 3.56 21.40
CA ILE A 343 9.03 4.55 22.20
C ILE A 343 8.04 5.19 23.16
N ILE A 344 8.29 5.05 24.47
CA ILE A 344 7.56 5.82 25.47
C ILE A 344 7.93 7.29 25.28
N THR A 345 6.95 8.11 24.89
CA THR A 345 7.17 9.53 24.61
C THR A 345 6.70 10.43 25.74
N THR A 346 5.67 10.00 26.46
CA THR A 346 5.23 10.61 27.71
C THR A 346 5.24 9.55 28.79
N VAL A 347 5.72 9.88 29.99
CA VAL A 347 5.91 8.93 31.09
C VAL A 347 5.02 9.33 32.25
N SER A 348 4.13 8.45 32.69
CA SER A 348 3.32 8.72 33.89
C SER A 348 4.24 8.92 35.11
N SER A 349 4.02 10.00 35.85
CA SER A 349 4.98 10.53 36.82
C SER A 349 4.34 10.67 38.19
N SER A 350 5.02 10.21 39.24
CA SER A 350 4.53 10.33 40.63
C SER A 350 4.43 11.79 41.12
N SER A 351 4.95 12.75 40.36
CA SER A 351 4.87 14.19 40.62
C SER A 351 4.19 14.93 39.46
N ALA A 352 3.44 15.98 39.79
CA ALA A 352 2.54 16.67 38.87
C ALA A 352 3.20 17.42 37.69
N GLY A 353 4.54 17.54 37.66
CA GLY A 353 5.23 18.34 36.66
C GLY A 353 4.82 19.82 36.69
N GLY A 354 5.17 20.58 35.64
CA GLY A 354 4.88 22.01 35.54
C GLY A 354 3.43 22.34 35.13
N ASP A 355 2.74 21.42 34.45
CA ASP A 355 1.37 21.59 33.97
C ASP A 355 0.34 20.80 34.80
N GLY A 356 0.79 20.16 35.89
CA GLY A 356 -0.08 19.50 36.86
C GLY A 356 -0.64 18.16 36.40
N ASN A 357 -0.24 17.66 35.22
CA ASN A 357 -0.90 16.52 34.59
C ASN A 357 -0.34 15.14 35.02
N TYR A 358 0.71 15.09 35.86
CA TYR A 358 1.35 13.83 36.29
C TYR A 358 1.87 12.97 35.12
N SER A 359 2.31 13.60 34.03
CA SER A 359 2.94 13.01 32.87
C SER A 359 4.16 13.85 32.48
N ASN A 360 5.34 13.22 32.42
CA ASN A 360 6.55 13.89 31.96
C ASN A 360 6.68 13.69 30.45
N GLU A 361 6.57 14.75 29.66
CA GLU A 361 6.72 14.67 28.21
C GLU A 361 8.17 14.82 27.75
N THR A 362 8.65 13.85 26.98
CA THR A 362 9.95 13.94 26.31
C THR A 362 9.83 14.86 25.11
N SER A 363 10.78 15.79 24.97
CA SER A 363 10.73 16.80 23.90
C SER A 363 10.88 16.17 22.51
N VAL A 364 10.23 16.78 21.52
CA VAL A 364 10.38 16.38 20.10
C VAL A 364 11.85 16.39 19.67
N ASP A 365 12.65 17.34 20.14
CA ASP A 365 14.08 17.43 19.80
C ASP A 365 14.89 16.24 20.33
N THR A 366 14.48 15.66 21.46
CA THR A 366 15.11 14.45 22.01
C THR A 366 14.71 13.20 21.22
N LEU A 367 13.44 13.14 20.78
CA LEU A 367 12.90 11.98 20.06
C LEU A 367 13.25 11.96 18.57
N ARG A 368 13.36 13.13 17.93
CA ARG A 368 13.57 13.26 16.49
C ARG A 368 14.79 12.47 15.98
N PRO A 369 15.98 12.50 16.63
CA PRO A 369 17.11 11.68 16.20
C PRO A 369 16.81 10.18 16.16
N TRP A 370 16.05 9.67 17.15
CA TRP A 370 15.64 8.26 17.19
C TRP A 370 14.70 7.91 16.04
N VAL A 371 13.70 8.75 15.81
CA VAL A 371 12.70 8.53 14.76
C VAL A 371 13.32 8.61 13.36
N GLU A 372 14.19 9.60 13.11
CA GLU A 372 14.84 9.77 11.81
C GLU A 372 15.88 8.67 11.53
N ALA A 373 16.61 8.21 12.55
CA ALA A 373 17.51 7.07 12.42
C ALA A 373 16.72 5.78 12.14
N ALA A 374 15.62 5.54 12.86
CA ALA A 374 14.73 4.42 12.59
C ALA A 374 14.19 4.46 11.14
N HIS A 375 13.77 5.63 10.65
CA HIS A 375 13.34 5.81 9.25
C HIS A 375 14.44 5.43 8.25
N ARG A 376 15.64 6.00 8.37
CA ARG A 376 16.78 5.69 7.48
C ARG A 376 17.13 4.21 7.48
N GLU A 377 17.02 3.56 8.62
CA GLU A 377 17.41 2.17 8.82
C GLU A 377 16.30 1.15 8.52
N GLY A 378 15.14 1.62 8.05
CA GLY A 378 14.01 0.77 7.66
C GLY A 378 13.22 0.18 8.83
N LEU A 379 13.17 0.88 9.96
CA LEU A 379 12.36 0.51 11.12
C LEU A 379 11.00 1.23 11.07
N TYR A 380 9.97 0.62 11.67
CA TYR A 380 8.75 1.35 12.03
C TYR A 380 8.87 1.94 13.44
N VAL A 381 8.20 3.05 13.74
CA VAL A 381 8.18 3.64 15.09
C VAL A 381 6.74 3.79 15.56
N VAL A 382 6.46 3.44 16.81
CA VAL A 382 5.19 3.71 17.49
C VAL A 382 5.49 4.62 18.68
N LEU A 383 4.83 5.76 18.76
CA LEU A 383 4.96 6.71 19.88
C LEU A 383 3.94 6.35 20.95
N ASP A 384 4.39 5.89 22.10
CA ASP A 384 3.57 5.47 23.23
C ASP A 384 3.30 6.65 24.18
N LEU A 385 2.03 6.85 24.54
CA LEU A 385 1.53 7.93 25.38
C LEU A 385 1.04 7.39 26.72
N GLN A 386 1.63 7.89 27.81
CA GLN A 386 1.19 7.65 29.18
C GLN A 386 0.66 8.98 29.77
N PRO A 387 -0.63 9.29 29.61
CA PRO A 387 -1.09 10.68 29.65
C PRO A 387 -1.29 11.27 31.05
N GLY A 388 -1.26 10.45 32.10
CA GLY A 388 -1.59 10.93 33.45
C GLY A 388 -3.01 11.50 33.47
N TYR A 389 -3.17 12.73 33.95
CA TYR A 389 -4.43 13.45 34.06
C TYR A 389 -4.87 14.18 32.78
N THR A 390 -4.03 14.27 31.76
CA THR A 390 -4.45 14.85 30.48
C THR A 390 -5.10 13.81 29.57
N ASP A 391 -5.69 14.26 28.47
CA ASP A 391 -6.29 13.38 27.46
C ASP A 391 -5.28 12.98 26.37
N PHE A 392 -5.53 11.85 25.72
CA PHE A 392 -4.66 11.32 24.66
C PHE A 392 -4.53 12.25 23.45
N LEU A 393 -5.61 12.91 23.05
CA LEU A 393 -5.61 13.79 21.88
C LEU A 393 -4.71 15.01 22.10
N THR A 394 -4.73 15.57 23.31
CA THR A 394 -3.87 16.68 23.71
C THR A 394 -2.39 16.28 23.62
N GLN A 395 -2.00 15.10 24.13
CA GLN A 395 -0.62 14.64 24.00
C GLN A 395 -0.24 14.26 22.56
N ALA A 396 -1.12 13.59 21.81
CA ALA A 396 -0.85 13.18 20.44
C ALA A 396 -0.52 14.40 19.55
N LYS A 397 -1.23 15.52 19.74
CA LYS A 397 -0.97 16.78 19.04
C LYS A 397 0.42 17.38 19.33
N ARG A 398 1.00 17.15 20.52
CA ARG A 398 2.37 17.60 20.85
C ARG A 398 3.42 16.94 19.95
N TYR A 399 3.15 15.71 19.50
CA TYR A 399 4.06 14.93 18.65
C TYR A 399 3.69 14.97 17.16
N ALA A 400 2.79 15.87 16.75
CA ALA A 400 2.35 15.97 15.35
C ALA A 400 3.53 16.08 14.36
N SER A 401 4.60 16.79 14.70
CA SER A 401 5.77 16.91 13.81
C SER A 401 6.52 15.59 13.58
N LEU A 402 6.45 14.65 14.54
CA LEU A 402 7.01 13.30 14.38
C LEU A 402 6.03 12.40 13.64
N LEU A 403 4.73 12.51 13.91
CA LEU A 403 3.68 11.78 13.21
C LEU A 403 3.59 12.12 11.71
N LYS A 404 4.10 13.29 11.29
CA LYS A 404 4.27 13.63 9.86
C LYS A 404 5.29 12.75 9.14
N LEU A 405 6.20 12.08 9.85
CA LEU A 405 7.14 11.15 9.22
C LEU A 405 6.42 9.86 8.82
N PRO A 406 6.71 9.26 7.65
CA PRO A 406 5.85 8.24 7.05
C PRO A 406 5.62 6.99 7.91
N ASN A 407 6.69 6.48 8.53
CA ASN A 407 6.77 5.21 9.27
C ASN A 407 6.55 5.36 10.79
N VAL A 408 5.82 6.38 11.22
CA VAL A 408 5.55 6.67 12.63
C VAL A 408 4.06 6.54 12.94
N GLY A 409 3.69 5.62 13.82
CA GLY A 409 2.35 5.45 14.38
C GLY A 409 2.25 5.93 15.84
N LEU A 410 1.11 5.66 16.46
CA LEU A 410 0.77 6.11 17.81
C LEU A 410 0.26 4.93 18.65
N ALA A 411 0.68 4.85 19.90
CA ALA A 411 0.11 3.97 20.91
C ALA A 411 -0.56 4.79 22.01
N LEU A 412 -1.73 4.33 22.42
CA LEU A 412 -2.43 4.84 23.59
C LEU A 412 -2.26 3.81 24.68
N ASP A 413 -1.81 4.24 25.86
CA ASP A 413 -1.68 3.38 27.03
C ASP A 413 -2.68 3.77 28.14
N PRO A 414 -3.89 3.18 28.12
CA PRO A 414 -4.93 3.52 29.09
C PRO A 414 -4.57 3.19 30.54
N GLU A 415 -3.59 2.32 30.80
CA GLU A 415 -3.18 2.00 32.17
C GLU A 415 -2.66 3.25 32.91
N TRP A 416 -2.20 4.24 32.15
CA TRP A 416 -1.68 5.51 32.64
C TRP A 416 -2.62 6.69 32.45
N ARG A 417 -3.87 6.45 32.00
CA ARG A 417 -4.91 7.47 31.92
C ARG A 417 -5.65 7.55 33.25
N LEU A 418 -5.34 8.58 34.02
CA LEU A 418 -5.76 8.74 35.42
C LEU A 418 -6.72 9.92 35.59
N GLU A 419 -7.56 9.85 36.62
CA GLU A 419 -8.41 10.95 37.06
C GLU A 419 -8.00 11.44 38.45
N PRO A 420 -8.02 12.75 38.75
CA PRO A 420 -7.80 13.22 40.12
C PRO A 420 -8.82 12.59 41.09
N PRO A 421 -8.40 12.08 42.27
CA PRO A 421 -7.06 12.17 42.87
C PRO A 421 -6.18 10.90 42.71
N GLN A 422 -6.45 10.04 41.72
CA GLN A 422 -5.73 8.78 41.49
C GLN A 422 -4.23 9.04 41.27
N ARG A 423 -3.36 8.23 41.88
CA ARG A 423 -1.91 8.38 41.71
C ARG A 423 -1.34 7.31 40.79
N PRO A 424 -0.36 7.65 39.93
CA PRO A 424 0.42 6.66 39.19
C PRO A 424 0.96 5.57 40.11
N MET A 425 1.09 4.35 39.59
CA MET A 425 1.55 3.15 40.31
C MET A 425 0.62 2.65 41.44
N SER A 426 -0.48 3.35 41.74
CA SER A 426 -1.44 2.95 42.77
C SER A 426 -2.76 2.43 42.20
N VAL A 427 -3.11 2.89 40.99
CA VAL A 427 -4.32 2.54 40.27
C VAL A 427 -3.92 2.27 38.82
N ILE A 428 -4.52 1.25 38.23
CA ILE A 428 -4.49 1.05 36.78
C ILE A 428 -5.60 1.91 36.20
N GLY A 429 -5.22 2.87 35.37
CA GLY A 429 -6.11 3.83 34.72
C GLY A 429 -7.08 3.21 33.73
N SER A 430 -7.92 4.07 33.16
CA SER A 430 -8.88 3.70 32.12
C SER A 430 -9.23 4.87 31.23
N VAL A 431 -9.77 4.55 30.06
CA VAL A 431 -10.28 5.53 29.10
C VAL A 431 -11.60 5.06 28.52
N GLY A 432 -12.51 5.98 28.20
CA GLY A 432 -13.72 5.66 27.45
C GLY A 432 -13.46 5.59 25.95
N ALA A 433 -14.21 4.73 25.22
CA ALA A 433 -14.15 4.64 23.76
C ALA A 433 -14.33 5.99 23.06
N ALA A 434 -15.07 6.94 23.65
CA ALA A 434 -15.24 8.28 23.10
C ALA A 434 -13.92 9.07 22.98
N GLU A 435 -13.00 8.98 23.96
CA GLU A 435 -11.70 9.64 23.88
C GLU A 435 -10.76 8.94 22.90
N VAL A 436 -10.82 7.60 22.86
CA VAL A 436 -10.10 6.80 21.85
C VAL A 436 -10.55 7.21 20.45
N ASN A 437 -11.86 7.29 20.19
CA ASN A 437 -12.42 7.66 18.90
C ASN A 437 -12.05 9.09 18.50
N ARG A 438 -12.08 10.07 19.42
CA ARG A 438 -11.62 11.44 19.12
C ARG A 438 -10.14 11.49 18.71
N THR A 439 -9.31 10.66 19.35
CA THR A 439 -7.88 10.57 19.03
C THR A 439 -7.65 9.87 17.69
N ALA A 440 -8.39 8.78 17.45
CA ALA A 440 -8.35 8.01 16.20
C ALA A 440 -8.81 8.85 15.00
N GLU A 441 -9.94 9.55 15.12
CA GLU A 441 -10.48 10.44 14.10
C GLU A 441 -9.49 11.56 13.77
N TRP A 442 -8.89 12.18 14.80
CA TRP A 442 -7.85 13.18 14.58
C TRP A 442 -6.64 12.60 13.84
N LEU A 443 -6.15 11.41 14.20
CA LEU A 443 -5.00 10.78 13.54
C LEU A 443 -5.31 10.39 12.10
N ALA A 444 -6.53 9.90 11.82
CA ALA A 444 -7.00 9.60 10.48
C ALA A 444 -7.07 10.86 9.61
N ASP A 445 -7.71 11.91 10.12
CA ASP A 445 -7.77 13.22 9.47
C ASP A 445 -6.40 13.82 9.21
N PHE A 446 -5.52 13.73 10.21
CA PHE A 446 -4.15 14.20 10.11
C PHE A 446 -3.39 13.45 9.01
N THR A 447 -3.53 12.13 8.97
CA THR A 447 -2.89 11.26 7.96
C THR A 447 -3.36 11.62 6.55
N ARG A 448 -4.68 11.74 6.37
CA ARG A 448 -5.30 12.12 5.09
C ARG A 448 -4.85 13.48 4.61
N LYS A 449 -4.94 14.50 5.47
CA LYS A 449 -4.58 15.90 5.13
C LYS A 449 -3.11 16.07 4.74
N ASN A 450 -2.23 15.18 5.21
CA ASN A 450 -0.80 15.23 4.89
C ASN A 450 -0.39 14.19 3.82
N HIS A 451 -1.36 13.50 3.18
CA HIS A 451 -1.14 12.43 2.21
C HIS A 451 -0.12 11.37 2.67
N LEU A 452 -0.21 10.98 3.95
CA LEU A 452 0.75 10.04 4.54
C LEU A 452 0.32 8.59 4.30
N PRO A 453 1.27 7.63 4.30
CA PRO A 453 0.94 6.22 4.44
C PRO A 453 0.09 5.96 5.69
N GLN A 454 -0.70 4.88 5.65
CA GLN A 454 -1.57 4.48 6.74
C GLN A 454 -0.79 4.38 8.05
N LYS A 455 -1.36 4.93 9.13
CA LYS A 455 -0.72 4.94 10.46
C LYS A 455 -1.21 3.78 11.31
N LEU A 456 -0.32 3.19 12.10
CA LEU A 456 -0.73 2.28 13.17
C LEU A 456 -1.28 3.11 14.35
N LEU A 457 -2.49 2.79 14.80
CA LEU A 457 -3.00 3.20 16.10
C LEU A 457 -3.07 1.96 17.00
N MET A 458 -2.20 1.89 17.99
CA MET A 458 -2.12 0.80 18.93
C MET A 458 -2.85 1.14 20.23
N LEU A 459 -3.63 0.20 20.74
CA LEU A 459 -4.33 0.29 22.01
C LEU A 459 -3.71 -0.75 22.95
N HIS A 460 -2.95 -0.30 23.94
CA HIS A 460 -2.45 -1.19 24.99
C HIS A 460 -3.59 -1.69 25.85
N GLN A 461 -3.60 -2.99 26.11
CA GLN A 461 -4.61 -3.58 26.96
C GLN A 461 -4.16 -4.90 27.58
N PHE A 462 -4.43 -5.08 28.87
CA PHE A 462 -4.35 -6.38 29.55
C PHE A 462 -5.58 -6.67 30.43
N ARG A 463 -6.48 -5.69 30.60
CA ARG A 463 -7.81 -5.85 31.21
C ARG A 463 -8.87 -5.16 30.37
N LEU A 464 -10.07 -5.72 30.34
CA LEU A 464 -11.18 -5.16 29.55
C LEU A 464 -11.60 -3.76 30.01
N ASP A 465 -11.53 -3.49 31.31
CA ASP A 465 -11.95 -2.23 31.95
C ASP A 465 -11.04 -1.02 31.64
N MET A 466 -9.84 -1.27 31.12
CA MET A 466 -8.92 -0.22 30.64
C MET A 466 -9.54 0.62 29.51
N ILE A 467 -10.43 0.03 28.71
CA ILE A 467 -11.19 0.73 27.68
C ILE A 467 -12.67 0.48 27.91
N SER A 468 -13.34 1.45 28.53
CA SER A 468 -14.79 1.40 28.75
C SER A 468 -15.54 1.53 27.41
N ASP A 469 -16.62 0.77 27.26
CA ASP A 469 -17.41 0.66 26.02
C ASP A 469 -16.57 0.29 24.79
N ARG A 470 -15.57 -0.59 24.95
CA ARG A 470 -14.60 -0.94 23.90
C ARG A 470 -15.22 -1.31 22.55
N SER A 471 -16.39 -1.96 22.53
CA SER A 471 -17.09 -2.31 21.27
C SER A 471 -17.54 -1.09 20.45
N ALA A 472 -17.57 0.11 21.04
CA ALA A 472 -17.87 1.36 20.36
C ALA A 472 -16.62 2.03 19.76
N VAL A 473 -15.43 1.44 19.87
CA VAL A 473 -14.24 1.94 19.19
C VAL A 473 -14.39 1.75 17.68
N HIS A 474 -14.27 2.84 16.92
CA HIS A 474 -14.33 2.82 15.46
C HIS A 474 -13.04 2.25 14.88
N THR A 475 -13.15 1.40 13.86
CA THR A 475 -12.01 0.68 13.26
C THR A 475 -12.02 0.72 11.73
N ASP A 476 -13.04 1.33 11.13
CA ASP A 476 -13.32 1.39 9.69
C ASP A 476 -12.62 2.54 8.97
N TYR A 477 -11.45 2.93 9.45
CA TYR A 477 -10.65 4.01 8.86
C TYR A 477 -9.82 3.55 7.66
N ASP A 478 -9.77 4.36 6.61
CA ASP A 478 -8.90 4.12 5.47
C ASP A 478 -7.46 4.63 5.70
N ASP A 479 -7.29 5.54 6.65
CA ASP A 479 -6.07 6.30 6.92
C ASP A 479 -5.26 5.74 8.10
N ILE A 480 -5.88 4.95 8.98
CA ILE A 480 -5.22 4.30 10.11
C ILE A 480 -5.62 2.83 10.22
N GLN A 481 -4.77 2.02 10.85
CA GLN A 481 -5.10 0.65 11.23
C GLN A 481 -5.08 0.55 12.75
N VAL A 482 -6.22 0.19 13.34
CA VAL A 482 -6.34 -0.04 14.78
C VAL A 482 -5.80 -1.43 15.12
N LEU A 483 -5.00 -1.52 16.18
CA LEU A 483 -4.45 -2.75 16.71
C LEU A 483 -4.65 -2.79 18.23
N ILE A 484 -5.15 -3.90 18.77
CA ILE A 484 -5.15 -4.16 20.21
C ILE A 484 -3.88 -4.95 20.54
N HIS A 485 -3.10 -4.44 21.49
CA HIS A 485 -1.83 -5.01 21.90
C HIS A 485 -1.96 -5.61 23.30
N ALA A 486 -1.83 -6.94 23.40
CA ALA A 486 -1.94 -7.68 24.64
C ALA A 486 -0.71 -7.43 25.51
N ASP A 487 -0.87 -6.52 26.48
CA ASP A 487 0.21 -5.96 27.30
C ASP A 487 0.29 -6.57 28.71
N GLY A 488 -0.04 -7.86 28.82
CA GLY A 488 0.00 -8.60 30.09
C GLY A 488 1.29 -9.41 30.22
N PHE A 489 1.91 -9.38 31.39
CA PHE A 489 3.07 -10.23 31.73
C PHE A 489 2.67 -11.41 32.61
N GLY A 490 3.49 -12.46 32.64
CA GLY A 490 3.35 -13.55 33.60
C GLY A 490 3.74 -14.91 33.05
N THR A 491 3.16 -15.95 33.62
CA THR A 491 3.27 -17.32 33.13
C THR A 491 2.56 -17.48 31.78
N PRO A 492 2.90 -18.51 30.98
CA PRO A 492 2.18 -18.80 29.74
C PRO A 492 0.66 -18.88 29.88
N GLY A 493 0.16 -19.44 31.00
CA GLY A 493 -1.27 -19.53 31.28
C GLY A 493 -1.92 -18.15 31.41
N GLU A 494 -1.34 -17.26 32.21
CA GLU A 494 -1.83 -15.89 32.41
C GLU A 494 -1.80 -15.06 31.12
N LYS A 495 -0.75 -15.24 30.30
CA LYS A 495 -0.67 -14.57 29.00
C LYS A 495 -1.78 -15.05 28.05
N PHE A 496 -2.02 -16.36 27.96
CA PHE A 496 -3.11 -16.89 27.15
C PHE A 496 -4.49 -16.51 27.70
N GLU A 497 -4.66 -16.45 29.02
CA GLU A 497 -5.90 -15.95 29.63
C GLU A 497 -6.17 -14.50 29.26
N THR A 498 -5.15 -13.64 29.34
CA THR A 498 -5.21 -12.24 28.89
C THR A 498 -5.58 -12.18 27.41
N TRP A 499 -4.84 -12.89 26.55
CA TRP A 499 -5.07 -12.95 25.11
C TRP A 499 -6.51 -13.35 24.77
N ASN A 500 -6.97 -14.48 25.30
CA ASN A 500 -8.32 -14.99 25.06
C ASN A 500 -9.39 -14.03 25.60
N THR A 501 -9.12 -13.37 26.72
CA THR A 501 -10.01 -12.36 27.29
C THR A 501 -10.15 -11.14 26.42
N LEU A 502 -9.04 -10.60 25.91
CA LEU A 502 -9.08 -9.43 25.05
C LEU A 502 -9.82 -9.69 23.72
N HIS A 503 -9.79 -10.93 23.21
CA HIS A 503 -10.51 -11.29 21.98
C HIS A 503 -12.04 -11.35 22.17
N ARG A 504 -12.55 -11.48 23.40
CA ARG A 504 -14.01 -11.48 23.64
C ARG A 504 -14.58 -10.09 23.37
N ASN A 505 -15.61 -10.00 22.52
CA ASN A 505 -16.31 -8.75 22.18
C ASN A 505 -15.35 -7.64 21.72
N ALA A 506 -14.26 -7.99 21.04
CA ALA A 506 -13.39 -7.01 20.41
C ALA A 506 -14.12 -6.36 19.22
N PRO A 507 -13.86 -5.07 18.91
CA PRO A 507 -14.36 -4.45 17.68
C PRO A 507 -13.93 -5.26 16.45
N ALA A 508 -14.74 -5.20 15.39
CA ALA A 508 -14.36 -5.78 14.10
C ALA A 508 -13.12 -5.09 13.53
N ASP A 509 -12.42 -5.74 12.60
CA ASP A 509 -11.30 -5.18 11.83
C ASP A 509 -10.07 -4.68 12.62
N VAL A 510 -10.00 -4.97 13.93
CA VAL A 510 -8.77 -4.79 14.70
C VAL A 510 -7.71 -5.81 14.29
N ARG A 511 -6.45 -5.38 14.34
CA ARG A 511 -5.30 -6.28 14.34
C ARG A 511 -4.89 -6.63 15.77
N TRP A 512 -4.10 -7.69 15.90
CA TRP A 512 -3.67 -8.20 17.20
C TRP A 512 -2.17 -8.15 17.35
N GLY A 513 -1.70 -7.64 18.48
CA GLY A 513 -0.30 -7.67 18.86
C GLY A 513 -0.07 -8.26 20.24
N TRP A 514 1.16 -8.68 20.49
CA TRP A 514 1.57 -9.43 21.68
C TRP A 514 2.84 -8.83 22.28
N LYS A 515 2.85 -8.49 23.58
CA LYS A 515 4.07 -8.09 24.27
C LYS A 515 4.74 -9.28 24.96
N ASN A 516 6.05 -9.43 24.78
CA ASN A 516 6.91 -10.30 25.55
C ASN A 516 7.72 -9.48 26.56
N PHE A 517 7.85 -9.97 27.78
CA PHE A 517 8.62 -9.32 28.83
C PHE A 517 9.84 -10.16 29.18
N TYR A 518 11.06 -9.64 28.94
CA TYR A 518 12.29 -10.42 29.14
C TYR A 518 12.50 -10.85 30.60
N ARG A 519 11.97 -10.09 31.55
CA ARG A 519 12.16 -10.32 32.99
C ARG A 519 10.89 -10.68 33.74
N ALA A 520 9.72 -10.28 33.23
CA ALA A 520 8.44 -10.46 33.92
C ALA A 520 7.68 -11.70 33.43
N ASP A 521 7.98 -12.20 32.23
CA ASP A 521 7.44 -13.49 31.77
C ASP A 521 8.30 -14.65 32.29
N SER A 522 7.66 -15.75 32.70
CA SER A 522 8.35 -16.91 33.28
C SER A 522 7.77 -18.24 32.77
N PRO A 523 8.39 -18.88 31.75
CA PRO A 523 9.45 -18.32 30.89
C PRO A 523 8.89 -17.34 29.85
N THR A 524 9.73 -16.42 29.36
CA THR A 524 9.43 -15.62 28.16
C THR A 524 9.25 -16.54 26.94
N PHE A 525 8.26 -16.24 26.10
CA PHE A 525 8.05 -17.00 24.87
C PHE A 525 9.20 -16.81 23.90
N THR A 526 9.63 -17.91 23.28
CA THR A 526 10.52 -17.86 22.12
C THR A 526 9.79 -17.26 20.91
N PRO A 527 10.52 -16.80 19.88
CA PRO A 527 9.91 -16.39 18.61
C PRO A 527 8.99 -17.46 18.01
N ARG A 528 9.40 -18.74 18.05
CA ARG A 528 8.57 -19.86 17.57
C ARG A 528 7.25 -19.96 18.32
N GLN A 529 7.29 -19.97 19.65
CA GLN A 529 6.07 -20.04 20.47
C GLN A 529 5.17 -18.82 20.27
N THR A 530 5.74 -17.63 20.13
CA THR A 530 4.97 -16.40 19.85
C THR A 530 4.26 -16.49 18.50
N MET A 531 4.91 -17.08 17.50
CA MET A 531 4.35 -17.32 16.16
C MET A 531 3.32 -18.48 16.12
N GLU A 532 3.20 -19.26 17.19
CA GLU A 532 2.20 -20.32 17.34
C GLU A 532 0.94 -19.85 18.09
N VAL A 533 0.95 -18.64 18.68
CA VAL A 533 -0.25 -18.01 19.25
C VAL A 533 -1.31 -17.84 18.16
N SER A 534 -2.58 -18.06 18.50
CA SER A 534 -3.72 -17.96 17.58
C SER A 534 -4.76 -16.94 18.08
N PRO A 535 -5.21 -15.98 17.26
CA PRO A 535 -4.66 -15.65 15.93
C PRO A 535 -3.19 -15.22 16.02
N THR A 536 -2.41 -15.41 14.95
CA THR A 536 -0.98 -15.11 15.01
C THR A 536 -0.75 -13.59 15.06
N PRO A 537 -0.08 -13.04 16.10
CA PRO A 537 0.03 -11.60 16.32
C PRO A 537 0.81 -10.92 15.19
N VAL A 538 0.32 -9.84 14.60
CA VAL A 538 1.00 -9.12 13.49
C VAL A 538 2.01 -8.07 13.99
N PHE A 539 1.95 -7.74 15.28
CA PHE A 539 2.90 -6.87 15.97
C PHE A 539 3.37 -7.58 17.26
N VAL A 540 4.68 -7.69 17.45
CA VAL A 540 5.26 -8.24 18.68
C VAL A 540 6.22 -7.23 19.27
N SER A 541 6.14 -6.95 20.57
CA SER A 541 7.11 -6.08 21.25
C SER A 541 7.86 -6.83 22.35
N TYR A 542 9.05 -6.33 22.68
CA TYR A 542 9.88 -6.83 23.77
C TYR A 542 10.23 -5.73 24.77
N GLN A 543 9.83 -5.93 26.03
CA GLN A 543 10.09 -5.03 27.15
C GLN A 543 11.13 -5.56 28.13
#